data_AF-A0A2H1ECA7-F1
#
_entry.id   AF-A0A2H1ECA7-F1
#
_cell.length_a   1.000
_cell.length_b   1.000
_cell.length_c   1.000
_cell.angle_alpha   90.00
_cell.angle_beta   90.00
_cell.angle_gamma   90.00
#
_symmetry.space_group_name_H-M   'P 1'
#
loop_
_entity.id
_entity.type
_entity.pdbx_description
1 polymer ?
#
loop_
_entity_poly.entity_id
_entity_poly.type
_entity_poly.pdbx_seq_one_letter_code
_entity_poly.pdbx_strand_id
1 'polypeptide(L)'
;MKKNFFAILFTCLTSILFSQTHEIGFFLGGSNYIGDIGKTNFILPNEVAMGALYKYNLNPRVALRGTYSYLPISGNDLDADNLFRKQIGRRFKNTIHELAVGVEFNFFEYNISDHKKIFTPYILAEIAAFNYKSPDTFNSNNNTVSLKNNFSYTIPLGIGIKGRLTDNVAIAFESIARFTFIDDLDYSTSRIPQLNFKGNGNDWYVFTGISLVYSFGRPPCYNGYGLTE
;
A
#
# COMPACT_ATOMS: atom_id res chain seq x y z
N MET A 1 -3.46 42.19 -10.79
CA MET A 1 -3.13 41.02 -11.63
C MET A 1 -3.04 39.70 -10.84
N LYS A 2 -2.33 39.64 -9.70
CA LYS A 2 -2.20 38.39 -8.89
C LYS A 2 -3.53 37.81 -8.34
N LYS A 3 -4.48 38.66 -7.92
CA LYS A 3 -5.81 38.20 -7.42
C LYS A 3 -6.68 37.55 -8.50
N ASN A 4 -6.62 38.05 -9.74
CA ASN A 4 -7.41 37.51 -10.85
C ASN A 4 -6.84 36.18 -11.36
N PHE A 5 -5.52 35.99 -11.26
CA PHE A 5 -4.87 34.71 -11.57
C PHE A 5 -5.34 33.58 -10.65
N PHE A 6 -5.43 33.83 -9.34
CA PHE A 6 -5.97 32.84 -8.39
C PHE A 6 -7.45 32.53 -8.63
N ALA A 7 -8.25 33.53 -9.01
CA ALA A 7 -9.67 33.32 -9.34
C ALA A 7 -9.85 32.48 -10.62
N ILE A 8 -9.04 32.73 -11.66
CA ILE A 8 -9.03 31.95 -12.91
C ILE A 8 -8.50 30.52 -12.67
N LEU A 9 -7.46 30.36 -11.84
CA LEU A 9 -6.96 29.04 -11.45
C LEU A 9 -8.02 28.25 -10.67
N PHE A 10 -8.76 28.91 -9.78
CA PHE A 10 -9.85 28.30 -9.01
C PHE A 10 -11.03 27.89 -9.90
N THR A 11 -11.46 28.73 -10.84
CA THR A 11 -12.55 28.38 -11.77
C THR A 11 -12.16 27.26 -12.75
N CYS A 12 -10.91 27.24 -13.22
CA CYS A 12 -10.37 26.12 -14.00
C CYS A 12 -10.30 24.82 -13.19
N LEU A 13 -9.94 24.87 -11.90
CA LEU A 13 -9.99 23.70 -11.02
C LEU A 13 -11.43 23.17 -10.86
N THR A 14 -12.42 24.05 -10.72
CA THR A 14 -13.82 23.63 -10.50
C THR A 14 -14.47 22.98 -11.72
N SER A 15 -14.03 23.31 -12.94
CA SER A 15 -14.57 22.72 -14.18
C SER A 15 -14.02 21.32 -14.44
N ILE A 16 -12.87 20.98 -13.83
CA ILE A 16 -12.31 19.62 -13.83
C ILE A 16 -12.99 18.73 -12.76
N LEU A 17 -14.10 19.12 -12.12
CA LEU A 17 -14.77 18.28 -11.11
C LEU A 17 -16.07 17.62 -11.58
N PHE A 18 -16.55 17.92 -12.80
CA PHE A 18 -17.91 17.54 -13.23
C PHE A 18 -17.99 16.32 -14.15
N SER A 19 -16.89 15.60 -14.41
CA SER A 19 -16.86 14.52 -15.41
C SER A 19 -15.98 13.32 -15.02
N GLN A 20 -15.83 13.07 -13.72
CA GLN A 20 -14.92 12.04 -13.22
C GLN A 20 -15.65 10.93 -12.49
N THR A 21 -15.08 9.74 -12.64
CA THR A 21 -15.56 8.52 -11.99
C THR A 21 -14.78 8.30 -10.70
N HIS A 22 -15.52 8.16 -9.61
CA HIS A 22 -14.98 7.93 -8.29
C HIS A 22 -15.16 6.47 -7.92
N GLU A 23 -14.22 5.97 -7.15
CA GLU A 23 -14.18 4.57 -6.74
C GLU A 23 -13.85 4.53 -5.25
N ILE A 24 -14.63 3.79 -4.47
CA ILE A 24 -14.38 3.57 -3.05
C ILE A 24 -14.40 2.09 -2.76
N GLY A 25 -13.47 1.61 -1.95
CA GLY A 25 -13.32 0.19 -1.74
C GLY A 25 -12.60 -0.15 -0.45
N PHE A 26 -12.55 -1.45 -0.20
CA PHE A 26 -11.78 -2.05 0.88
C PHE A 26 -10.94 -3.19 0.33
N PHE A 27 -9.89 -3.55 1.05
CA PHE A 27 -9.06 -4.68 0.71
C PHE A 27 -8.83 -5.56 1.95
N LEU A 28 -8.65 -6.84 1.68
CA LEU A 28 -8.34 -7.87 2.66
C LEU A 28 -7.29 -8.79 2.05
N GLY A 29 -6.29 -9.15 2.84
CA GLY A 29 -5.23 -10.03 2.41
C GLY A 29 -4.33 -10.36 3.56
N GLY A 30 -3.05 -10.52 3.26
CA GLY A 30 -2.06 -10.66 4.29
C GLY A 30 -0.80 -9.90 4.03
N SER A 31 -0.09 -9.67 5.13
CA SER A 31 1.17 -8.96 5.19
C SER A 31 2.31 -9.91 5.52
N ASN A 32 3.45 -9.64 4.92
CA ASN A 32 4.69 -10.35 5.14
C ASN A 32 5.80 -9.32 5.38
N TYR A 33 6.60 -9.54 6.42
CA TYR A 33 7.79 -8.75 6.68
C TYR A 33 9.00 -9.45 6.06
N ILE A 34 9.83 -8.66 5.39
CA ILE A 34 11.09 -9.10 4.82
C ILE A 34 12.20 -8.24 5.41
N GLY A 35 13.13 -8.90 6.09
CA GLY A 35 14.30 -8.25 6.68
C GLY A 35 15.16 -9.25 7.42
N ASP A 36 15.66 -8.85 8.57
CA ASP A 36 16.66 -9.61 9.33
C ASP A 36 16.10 -10.83 10.04
N ILE A 37 14.85 -10.77 10.50
CA ILE A 37 14.18 -11.84 11.25
C ILE A 37 13.09 -12.50 10.41
N GLY A 38 13.08 -13.83 10.35
CA GLY A 38 11.98 -14.60 9.73
C GLY A 38 12.31 -15.39 8.47
N LYS A 39 11.26 -15.87 7.79
CA LYS A 39 11.33 -16.67 6.55
C LYS A 39 12.00 -15.88 5.43
N THR A 40 12.89 -16.54 4.71
CA THR A 40 13.47 -16.06 3.44
C THR A 40 12.53 -16.22 2.25
N ASN A 41 11.40 -16.92 2.42
CA ASN A 41 10.40 -17.11 1.38
C ASN A 41 9.39 -15.95 1.34
N PHE A 42 9.33 -15.32 0.17
CA PHE A 42 8.68 -14.03 -0.08
C PHE A 42 7.15 -14.07 -0.26
N ILE A 43 6.54 -15.26 -0.38
CA ILE A 43 5.20 -15.42 -1.00
C ILE A 43 4.10 -15.83 0.01
N LEU A 44 4.45 -16.08 1.27
CA LEU A 44 3.49 -16.57 2.27
C LEU A 44 3.15 -15.46 3.28
N PRO A 45 1.97 -14.81 3.18
CA PRO A 45 1.54 -13.86 4.19
C PRO A 45 1.34 -14.56 5.54
N ASN A 46 1.84 -13.94 6.61
CA ASN A 46 1.80 -14.52 7.97
C ASN A 46 0.74 -13.87 8.86
N GLU A 47 0.31 -12.65 8.52
CA GLU A 47 -0.65 -11.87 9.29
C GLU A 47 -1.76 -11.37 8.38
N VAL A 48 -2.97 -11.23 8.93
CA VAL A 48 -4.13 -10.69 8.20
C VAL A 48 -4.05 -9.18 8.15
N ALA A 49 -4.11 -8.65 6.93
CA ALA A 49 -4.04 -7.22 6.63
C ALA A 49 -5.33 -6.75 5.97
N MET A 50 -5.73 -5.53 6.25
CA MET A 50 -6.94 -4.93 5.67
C MET A 50 -6.82 -3.42 5.56
N GLY A 51 -7.72 -2.81 4.79
CA GLY A 51 -7.76 -1.36 4.70
C GLY A 51 -8.83 -0.85 3.76
N ALA A 52 -8.79 0.45 3.52
CA ALA A 52 -9.71 1.16 2.66
C ALA A 52 -8.94 1.92 1.58
N LEU A 53 -9.57 2.07 0.43
CA LEU A 53 -9.01 2.80 -0.69
C LEU A 53 -10.07 3.67 -1.33
N TYR A 54 -9.61 4.79 -1.88
CA TYR A 54 -10.41 5.69 -2.69
C TYR A 54 -9.63 6.01 -3.96
N LYS A 55 -10.30 5.95 -5.11
CA LYS A 55 -9.70 6.29 -6.39
C LYS A 55 -10.50 7.38 -7.08
N TYR A 56 -9.75 8.28 -7.72
CA TYR A 56 -10.24 9.31 -8.59
C TYR A 56 -9.72 9.05 -10.01
N ASN A 57 -10.59 8.59 -10.90
CA ASN A 57 -10.22 8.25 -12.27
C ASN A 57 -10.06 9.53 -13.11
N LEU A 58 -8.82 9.83 -13.50
CA LEU A 58 -8.50 10.96 -14.39
C LEU A 58 -8.86 10.63 -15.84
N ASN A 59 -8.62 9.38 -16.24
CA ASN A 59 -8.98 8.80 -17.53
C ASN A 59 -9.12 7.27 -17.39
N PRO A 60 -9.57 6.53 -18.43
CA PRO A 60 -9.74 5.07 -18.35
C PRO A 60 -8.48 4.26 -18.04
N ARG A 61 -7.30 4.88 -18.07
CA ARG A 61 -6.00 4.23 -17.80
C ARG A 61 -5.33 4.72 -16.52
N VAL A 62 -5.66 5.91 -16.01
CA VAL A 62 -4.94 6.56 -14.92
C VAL A 62 -5.93 6.98 -13.83
N ALA A 63 -5.68 6.51 -12.62
CA ALA A 63 -6.42 6.91 -11.42
C ALA A 63 -5.48 7.40 -10.33
N LEU A 64 -5.86 8.48 -9.65
CA LEU A 64 -5.24 8.84 -8.38
C LEU A 64 -5.82 7.96 -7.29
N ARG A 65 -4.98 7.35 -6.46
CA ARG A 65 -5.39 6.45 -5.38
C ARG A 65 -4.94 7.02 -4.04
N GLY A 66 -5.84 7.04 -3.08
CA GLY A 66 -5.54 7.22 -1.66
C GLY A 66 -5.86 5.92 -0.92
N THR A 67 -4.96 5.49 -0.03
CA THR A 67 -5.06 4.21 0.66
C THR A 67 -4.79 4.40 2.15
N TYR A 68 -5.62 3.80 3.00
CA TYR A 68 -5.33 3.58 4.41
C TYR A 68 -5.18 2.09 4.66
N SER A 69 -4.07 1.68 5.27
CA SER A 69 -3.74 0.26 5.49
C SER A 69 -3.52 -0.03 6.98
N TYR A 70 -4.11 -1.12 7.46
CA TYR A 70 -3.79 -1.79 8.71
C TYR A 70 -2.99 -3.06 8.39
N LEU A 71 -1.72 -3.07 8.75
CA LEU A 71 -0.73 -4.07 8.34
C LEU A 71 0.02 -4.62 9.56
N PRO A 72 -0.50 -5.64 10.25
CA PRO A 72 0.26 -6.37 11.25
C PRO A 72 1.44 -7.09 10.58
N ILE A 73 2.60 -7.07 11.19
CA ILE A 73 3.78 -7.78 10.69
C ILE A 73 4.37 -8.64 11.80
N SER A 74 4.89 -9.80 11.44
CA SER A 74 5.59 -10.68 12.37
C SER A 74 6.70 -11.43 11.67
N GLY A 75 7.73 -11.75 12.44
CA GLY A 75 8.88 -12.54 12.02
C GLY A 75 9.28 -13.52 13.10
N ASN A 76 9.73 -14.70 12.69
CA ASN A 76 10.18 -15.78 13.58
C ASN A 76 11.37 -16.51 12.95
N ASP A 77 12.52 -16.47 13.59
CA ASP A 77 13.75 -17.08 13.06
C ASP A 77 13.70 -18.61 12.99
N LEU A 78 12.84 -19.27 13.77
CA LEU A 78 12.63 -20.72 13.69
C LEU A 78 12.16 -21.16 12.29
N ASP A 79 11.51 -20.22 11.60
CA ASP A 79 10.98 -20.41 10.26
C ASP A 79 12.01 -20.06 9.16
N ALA A 80 13.14 -19.43 9.47
CA ALA A 80 14.15 -19.01 8.50
C ALA A 80 14.82 -20.21 7.82
N ASP A 81 15.22 -20.15 6.55
CA ASP A 81 15.92 -21.28 5.91
C ASP A 81 17.34 -21.50 6.48
N ASN A 82 17.93 -20.45 7.07
CA ASN A 82 19.28 -20.49 7.62
C ASN A 82 19.31 -21.12 9.03
N LEU A 83 20.09 -22.20 9.18
CA LEU A 83 20.30 -22.89 10.46
C LEU A 83 20.81 -21.96 11.58
N PHE A 84 21.64 -20.96 11.26
CA PHE A 84 22.14 -20.00 12.24
C PHE A 84 21.03 -19.12 12.82
N ARG A 85 20.09 -18.66 11.97
CA ARG A 85 18.91 -17.91 12.43
C ARG A 85 18.01 -18.80 13.27
N LYS A 86 17.73 -20.03 12.82
CA LYS A 86 16.93 -21.00 13.61
C LYS A 86 17.49 -21.23 15.02
N GLN A 87 18.81 -21.28 15.18
CA GLN A 87 19.46 -21.44 16.49
C GLN A 87 19.31 -20.21 17.40
N ILE A 88 19.19 -19.01 16.83
CA ILE A 88 18.96 -17.76 17.57
C ILE A 88 17.50 -17.65 18.02
N GLY A 89 16.53 -18.03 17.16
CA GLY A 89 15.13 -18.15 17.54
C GLY A 89 14.44 -16.84 17.95
N ARG A 90 14.80 -15.69 17.37
CA ARG A 90 14.11 -14.41 17.64
C ARG A 90 12.71 -14.42 17.06
N ARG A 91 11.83 -13.68 17.73
CA ARG A 91 10.46 -13.43 17.28
C ARG A 91 10.06 -11.99 17.55
N PHE A 92 9.30 -11.40 16.66
CA PHE A 92 8.70 -10.09 16.88
C PHE A 92 7.30 -10.03 16.27
N LYS A 93 6.49 -9.10 16.78
CA LYS A 93 5.17 -8.77 16.22
C LYS A 93 4.98 -7.27 16.35
N ASN A 94 4.78 -6.59 15.23
CA ASN A 94 4.54 -5.16 15.16
C ASN A 94 3.26 -4.89 14.35
N THR A 95 2.76 -3.66 14.42
CA THR A 95 1.56 -3.28 13.68
C THR A 95 1.78 -1.93 13.04
N ILE A 96 1.57 -1.89 11.72
CA ILE A 96 1.78 -0.72 10.90
C ILE A 96 0.43 -0.13 10.52
N HIS A 97 0.25 1.15 10.78
CA HIS A 97 -0.84 1.95 10.23
C HIS A 97 -0.28 2.87 9.15
N GLU A 98 -0.73 2.73 7.92
CA GLU A 98 -0.17 3.40 6.75
C GLU A 98 -1.21 4.30 6.10
N LEU A 99 -0.80 5.51 5.69
CA LEU A 99 -1.53 6.39 4.79
C LEU A 99 -0.70 6.62 3.55
N ALA A 100 -1.25 6.24 2.40
CA ALA A 100 -0.58 6.31 1.11
C ALA A 100 -1.40 7.12 0.11
N VAL A 101 -0.69 7.82 -0.79
CA VAL A 101 -1.28 8.48 -1.96
C VAL A 101 -0.41 8.22 -3.17
N GLY A 102 -1.03 8.04 -4.33
CA GLY A 102 -0.28 7.78 -5.56
C GLY A 102 -1.14 7.60 -6.78
N VAL A 103 -0.57 6.88 -7.75
CA VAL A 103 -1.13 6.72 -9.09
C VAL A 103 -1.23 5.24 -9.43
N GLU A 104 -2.39 4.86 -9.93
CA GLU A 104 -2.67 3.56 -10.52
C GLU A 104 -2.74 3.71 -12.05
N PHE A 105 -2.01 2.86 -12.76
CA PHE A 105 -2.00 2.81 -14.22
C PHE A 105 -2.51 1.45 -14.72
N ASN A 106 -3.63 1.46 -15.41
CA ASN A 106 -4.24 0.31 -16.07
C ASN A 106 -3.69 0.16 -17.49
N PHE A 107 -3.14 -1.02 -17.84
CA PHE A 107 -2.57 -1.27 -19.17
C PHE A 107 -3.62 -1.23 -20.27
N PHE A 108 -4.80 -1.81 -20.01
CA PHE A 108 -5.94 -1.70 -20.91
C PHE A 108 -6.90 -0.63 -20.41
N GLU A 109 -7.48 0.12 -21.35
CA GLU A 109 -8.58 1.05 -21.06
C GLU A 109 -9.67 0.31 -20.30
N TYR A 110 -9.90 0.75 -19.08
CA TYR A 110 -10.84 0.15 -18.17
C TYR A 110 -11.89 1.18 -17.82
N ASN A 111 -13.14 0.83 -18.12
CA ASN A 111 -14.30 1.58 -17.69
C ASN A 111 -15.31 0.56 -17.17
N ILE A 112 -15.72 0.69 -15.91
CA ILE A 112 -16.69 -0.22 -15.28
C ILE A 112 -18.02 -0.21 -16.04
N SER A 113 -18.33 0.92 -16.68
CA SER A 113 -19.52 1.11 -17.50
C SER A 113 -19.38 0.63 -18.96
N ASP A 114 -18.20 0.21 -19.42
CA ASP A 114 -18.00 -0.34 -20.77
C ASP A 114 -17.88 -1.88 -20.71
N HIS A 115 -18.79 -2.58 -21.38
CA HIS A 115 -18.88 -4.04 -21.34
C HIS A 115 -17.79 -4.77 -22.15
N LYS A 116 -16.96 -4.08 -22.93
CA LYS A 116 -16.01 -4.71 -23.86
C LYS A 116 -14.81 -5.40 -23.19
N LYS A 117 -14.41 -5.00 -21.98
CA LYS A 117 -13.23 -5.56 -21.29
C LYS A 117 -13.55 -5.96 -19.86
N ILE A 118 -13.32 -7.23 -19.55
CA ILE A 118 -13.69 -7.84 -18.26
C ILE A 118 -12.54 -7.74 -17.24
N PHE A 119 -11.28 -7.71 -17.69
CA PHE A 119 -10.10 -7.62 -16.83
C PHE A 119 -9.02 -6.69 -17.39
N THR A 120 -8.23 -6.08 -16.50
CA THR A 120 -7.06 -5.27 -16.83
C THR A 120 -5.96 -5.48 -15.79
N PRO A 121 -4.72 -5.79 -16.20
CA PRO A 121 -3.59 -5.67 -15.30
C PRO A 121 -3.29 -4.18 -15.07
N TYR A 122 -2.77 -3.88 -13.89
CA TYR A 122 -2.37 -2.53 -13.50
C TYR A 122 -1.09 -2.54 -12.67
N ILE A 123 -0.42 -1.39 -12.68
CA ILE A 123 0.67 -1.08 -11.77
C ILE A 123 0.25 0.07 -10.85
N LEU A 124 0.83 0.08 -9.66
CA LEU A 124 0.58 1.07 -8.61
C LEU A 124 1.92 1.63 -8.15
N ALA A 125 1.99 2.95 -8.01
CA ALA A 125 3.10 3.62 -7.35
C ALA A 125 2.56 4.69 -6.40
N GLU A 126 2.93 4.61 -5.13
CA GLU A 126 2.49 5.51 -4.07
C GLU A 126 3.68 6.07 -3.29
N ILE A 127 3.39 7.10 -2.49
CA ILE A 127 4.23 7.56 -1.39
C ILE A 127 3.39 7.43 -0.13
N ALA A 128 3.97 6.87 0.93
CA ALA A 128 3.24 6.60 2.16
C ALA A 128 3.99 7.07 3.40
N ALA A 129 3.21 7.51 4.39
CA ALA A 129 3.65 7.71 5.76
C ALA A 129 3.03 6.62 6.63
N PHE A 130 3.81 6.04 7.52
CA PHE A 130 3.33 4.95 8.38
C PHE A 130 3.76 5.13 9.84
N ASN A 131 2.89 4.66 10.72
CA ASN A 131 3.10 4.59 12.16
C ASN A 131 3.39 3.14 12.57
N TYR A 132 4.39 2.95 13.42
CA TYR A 132 4.80 1.65 13.96
C TYR A 132 5.39 1.83 15.36
N LYS A 133 5.65 0.72 16.06
CA LYS A 133 6.38 0.75 17.34
C LYS A 133 7.87 0.52 17.11
N SER A 134 8.73 1.30 17.75
CA SER A 134 10.19 1.10 17.74
C SER A 134 10.77 1.09 19.17
N PRO A 135 11.95 0.48 19.40
CA PRO A 135 12.58 0.41 20.71
C PRO A 135 13.16 1.77 21.11
N ASP A 136 12.78 2.26 22.29
CA ASP A 136 13.19 3.57 22.80
C ASP A 136 14.24 3.43 23.90
N THR A 137 13.87 2.84 25.03
CA THR A 137 14.73 2.73 26.21
C THR A 137 14.86 1.29 26.69
N PHE A 138 16.09 0.92 27.07
CA PHE A 138 16.38 -0.34 27.72
C PHE A 138 16.45 -0.14 29.23
N ASN A 139 15.58 -0.81 29.98
CA ASN A 139 15.63 -0.80 31.42
C ASN A 139 16.52 -1.95 31.91
N SER A 140 17.76 -1.62 32.30
CA SER A 140 18.75 -2.59 32.78
C SER A 140 18.35 -3.31 34.07
N ASN A 141 17.42 -2.76 34.86
CA ASN A 141 17.04 -3.36 36.14
C ASN A 141 16.09 -4.56 35.95
N ASN A 142 15.22 -4.49 34.93
CA ASN A 142 14.23 -5.54 34.64
C ASN A 142 14.50 -6.28 33.33
N ASN A 143 15.59 -5.93 32.61
CA ASN A 143 15.93 -6.46 31.29
C ASN A 143 14.77 -6.34 30.28
N THR A 144 14.01 -5.24 30.35
CA THR A 144 12.83 -4.97 29.52
C THR A 144 13.08 -3.79 28.58
N VAL A 145 12.59 -3.91 27.35
CA VAL A 145 12.65 -2.86 26.32
C VAL A 145 11.32 -2.12 26.28
N SER A 146 11.36 -0.79 26.43
CA SER A 146 10.19 0.06 26.22
C SER A 146 10.01 0.36 24.73
N LEU A 147 8.77 0.23 24.24
CA LEU A 147 8.40 0.51 22.87
C LEU A 147 7.65 1.85 22.78
N LYS A 148 7.97 2.65 21.77
CA LYS A 148 7.32 3.94 21.51
C LYS A 148 6.78 3.99 20.09
N ASN A 149 5.69 4.72 19.86
CA ASN A 149 5.19 4.97 18.52
C ASN A 149 6.14 5.91 17.77
N ASN A 150 6.54 5.50 16.57
CA ASN A 150 7.37 6.25 15.65
C ASN A 150 6.68 6.41 14.29
N PHE A 151 7.08 7.42 13.53
CA PHE A 151 6.58 7.68 12.18
C PHE A 151 7.73 7.63 11.19
N SER A 152 7.49 7.04 10.03
CA SER A 152 8.45 6.97 8.94
C SER A 152 7.73 6.97 7.58
N TYR A 153 8.50 6.91 6.50
CA TYR A 153 8.02 6.99 5.13
C TYR A 153 8.47 5.78 4.30
N THR A 154 7.66 5.42 3.32
CA THR A 154 7.94 4.32 2.39
C THR A 154 7.41 4.65 0.99
N ILE A 155 7.91 3.91 0.01
CA ILE A 155 7.45 3.95 -1.37
C ILE A 155 6.77 2.61 -1.67
N PRO A 156 5.42 2.53 -1.61
CA PRO A 156 4.68 1.37 -2.06
C PRO A 156 4.70 1.26 -3.59
N LEU A 157 5.18 0.14 -4.10
CA LEU A 157 5.11 -0.24 -5.51
C LEU A 157 4.34 -1.54 -5.63
N GLY A 158 3.35 -1.57 -6.50
CA GLY A 158 2.43 -2.70 -6.62
C GLY A 158 2.08 -3.08 -8.04
N ILE A 159 1.65 -4.32 -8.16
CA ILE A 159 1.05 -4.87 -9.38
C ILE A 159 -0.27 -5.54 -9.00
N GLY A 160 -1.22 -5.51 -9.92
CA GLY A 160 -2.49 -6.19 -9.70
C GLY A 160 -3.22 -6.51 -10.99
N ILE A 161 -4.26 -7.31 -10.86
CA ILE A 161 -5.21 -7.60 -11.92
C ILE A 161 -6.59 -7.24 -11.39
N LYS A 162 -7.25 -6.30 -12.05
CA LYS A 162 -8.59 -5.84 -11.74
C LYS A 162 -9.58 -6.42 -12.74
N GLY A 163 -10.74 -6.83 -12.27
CA GLY A 163 -11.83 -7.31 -13.10
C GLY A 163 -13.18 -6.76 -12.66
N ARG A 164 -14.11 -6.66 -13.60
CA ARG A 164 -15.49 -6.23 -13.34
C ARG A 164 -16.27 -7.41 -12.74
N LEU A 165 -16.91 -7.18 -11.60
CA LEU A 165 -17.80 -8.16 -10.96
C LEU A 165 -19.27 -7.86 -11.29
N THR A 166 -19.68 -6.60 -11.21
CA THR A 166 -21.00 -6.09 -11.62
C THR A 166 -20.86 -4.72 -12.29
N ASP A 167 -21.97 -4.08 -12.68
CA ASP A 167 -21.95 -2.79 -13.40
C ASP A 167 -21.41 -1.62 -12.56
N ASN A 168 -21.24 -1.81 -11.25
CA ASN A 168 -20.66 -0.80 -10.36
C ASN A 168 -19.62 -1.38 -9.40
N VAL A 169 -19.36 -2.69 -9.41
CA VAL A 169 -18.39 -3.33 -8.50
C VAL A 169 -17.28 -3.97 -9.29
N ALA A 170 -16.04 -3.69 -8.90
CA ALA A 170 -14.84 -4.33 -9.39
C ALA A 170 -14.17 -5.12 -8.27
N ILE A 171 -13.51 -6.21 -8.64
CA ILE A 171 -12.63 -6.98 -7.77
C ILE A 171 -11.21 -6.90 -8.33
N ALA A 172 -10.20 -6.81 -7.47
CA ALA A 172 -8.82 -6.91 -7.92
C ALA A 172 -8.01 -7.82 -7.00
N PHE A 173 -7.05 -8.51 -7.57
CA PHE A 173 -5.99 -9.17 -6.82
C PHE A 173 -4.73 -8.31 -6.93
N GLU A 174 -4.09 -7.98 -5.81
CA GLU A 174 -2.94 -7.07 -5.79
C GLU A 174 -1.83 -7.55 -4.86
N SER A 175 -0.59 -7.27 -5.27
CA SER A 175 0.61 -7.45 -4.48
C SER A 175 1.41 -6.15 -4.49
N ILE A 176 1.68 -5.60 -3.31
CA ILE A 176 2.27 -4.28 -3.14
C ILE A 176 3.43 -4.37 -2.14
N ALA A 177 4.64 -4.10 -2.61
CA ALA A 177 5.86 -4.04 -1.82
C ALA A 177 6.13 -2.63 -1.32
N ARG A 178 6.45 -2.47 -0.04
CA ARG A 178 6.84 -1.22 0.60
C ARG A 178 8.33 -1.23 0.89
N PHE A 179 9.08 -0.44 0.14
CA PHE A 179 10.49 -0.24 0.41
C PHE A 179 10.64 0.82 1.49
N THR A 180 11.12 0.45 2.68
CA THR A 180 11.35 1.42 3.75
C THR A 180 12.79 1.90 3.75
N PHE A 181 13.03 3.02 4.42
CA PHE A 181 14.35 3.61 4.61
C PHE A 181 14.84 3.45 6.06
N ILE A 182 14.28 2.47 6.77
CA ILE A 182 14.53 2.20 8.19
C ILE A 182 14.84 0.71 8.38
N ASP A 183 15.38 0.38 9.54
CA ASP A 183 15.88 -0.96 9.89
C ASP A 183 15.39 -1.40 11.29
N ASP A 184 14.39 -0.70 11.84
CA ASP A 184 13.90 -0.91 13.22
C ASP A 184 12.44 -1.42 13.28
N LEU A 185 11.90 -1.95 12.18
CA LEU A 185 10.54 -2.52 12.16
C LEU A 185 10.44 -3.80 13.01
N ASP A 186 11.53 -4.55 13.10
CA ASP A 186 11.70 -5.79 13.85
C ASP A 186 12.24 -5.58 15.29
N TYR A 187 12.31 -4.32 15.72
CA TYR A 187 12.92 -3.87 16.97
C TYR A 187 14.45 -3.98 17.03
N SER A 188 15.14 -4.13 15.89
CA SER A 188 16.60 -3.99 15.87
C SER A 188 17.01 -2.57 16.24
N THR A 189 18.11 -2.44 16.97
CA THR A 189 18.76 -1.13 17.18
C THR A 189 20.22 -1.30 17.57
N SER A 190 21.09 -0.49 16.97
CA SER A 190 22.51 -0.41 17.33
C SER A 190 22.76 0.22 18.71
N ARG A 191 21.75 0.89 19.28
CA ARG A 191 21.83 1.56 20.59
C ARG A 191 21.82 0.57 21.76
N ILE A 192 21.20 -0.59 21.57
CA ILE A 192 21.05 -1.62 22.61
C ILE A 192 21.79 -2.86 22.11
N PRO A 193 22.93 -3.25 22.70
CA PRO A 193 23.73 -4.38 22.23
C PRO A 193 22.96 -5.69 22.09
N GLN A 194 21.93 -5.90 22.93
CA GLN A 194 21.07 -7.09 22.90
C GLN A 194 20.11 -7.12 21.68
N LEU A 195 19.82 -5.96 21.10
CA LEU A 195 18.94 -5.78 19.93
C LEU A 195 19.72 -5.39 18.68
N ASN A 196 21.06 -5.42 18.72
CA ASN A 196 21.88 -5.14 17.55
C ASN A 196 21.96 -6.41 16.69
N PHE A 197 21.00 -6.53 15.78
CA PHE A 197 21.01 -7.54 14.74
C PHE A 197 21.93 -6.97 13.65
N LYS A 198 23.08 -7.61 13.42
CA LYS A 198 24.09 -7.15 12.45
C LYS A 198 23.62 -7.34 10.99
N GLY A 199 22.38 -6.97 10.66
CA GLY A 199 21.94 -6.77 9.29
C GLY A 199 22.44 -5.44 8.76
N ASN A 200 22.39 -5.31 7.44
CA ASN A 200 22.94 -4.16 6.74
C ASN A 200 22.01 -3.69 5.62
N GLY A 201 20.70 -3.96 5.73
CA GLY A 201 19.73 -3.67 4.68
C GLY A 201 18.40 -3.27 5.28
N ASN A 202 17.82 -2.20 4.74
CA ASN A 202 16.55 -1.68 5.22
C ASN A 202 15.44 -2.73 5.17
N ASP A 203 14.56 -2.64 6.15
CA ASP A 203 13.37 -3.47 6.23
C ASP A 203 12.38 -3.13 5.10
N TRP A 204 11.63 -4.13 4.66
CA TRP A 204 10.53 -3.95 3.74
C TRP A 204 9.40 -4.91 4.06
N TYR A 205 8.20 -4.57 3.60
CA TYR A 205 7.04 -5.42 3.83
C TYR A 205 6.16 -5.47 2.60
N VAL A 206 5.52 -6.62 2.40
CA VAL A 206 4.68 -6.89 1.25
C VAL A 206 3.26 -7.15 1.73
N PHE A 207 2.29 -6.55 1.05
CA PHE A 207 0.89 -6.92 1.14
C PHE A 207 0.51 -7.72 -0.10
N THR A 208 -0.22 -8.81 0.07
CA THR A 208 -0.85 -9.54 -1.03
C THR A 208 -2.29 -9.85 -0.66
N GLY A 209 -3.24 -9.53 -1.54
CA GLY A 209 -4.65 -9.69 -1.20
C GLY A 209 -5.61 -9.37 -2.33
N ILE A 210 -6.88 -9.26 -1.94
CA ILE A 210 -8.00 -8.94 -2.81
C ILE A 210 -8.58 -7.59 -2.37
N SER A 211 -8.95 -6.77 -3.34
CA SER A 211 -9.72 -5.54 -3.12
C SER A 211 -11.08 -5.61 -3.82
N LEU A 212 -12.08 -5.02 -3.18
CA LEU A 212 -13.41 -4.80 -3.74
C LEU A 212 -13.66 -3.31 -3.79
N VAL A 213 -14.06 -2.82 -4.96
CA VAL A 213 -14.21 -1.39 -5.22
C VAL A 213 -15.55 -1.12 -5.88
N TYR A 214 -16.30 -0.20 -5.30
CA TYR A 214 -17.56 0.31 -5.84
C TYR A 214 -17.31 1.62 -6.58
N SER A 215 -17.81 1.71 -7.80
CA SER A 215 -17.67 2.85 -8.70
C SER A 215 -18.95 3.66 -8.81
N PHE A 216 -18.82 4.97 -8.66
CA PHE A 216 -19.91 5.93 -8.70
C PHE A 216 -19.49 7.22 -9.38
N GLY A 217 -20.47 8.03 -9.78
CA GLY A 217 -20.26 9.19 -10.63
C GLY A 217 -20.59 8.90 -12.09
N ARG A 218 -20.52 9.93 -12.93
CA ARG A 218 -20.81 9.79 -14.36
C ARG A 218 -19.51 9.42 -15.09
N PRO A 219 -19.51 8.39 -15.95
CA PRO A 219 -18.38 8.18 -16.85
C PRO A 219 -18.19 9.45 -17.68
N PRO A 220 -16.94 9.83 -18.00
CA PRO A 220 -16.70 10.96 -18.87
C PRO A 220 -17.45 10.74 -20.18
N CYS A 221 -18.26 11.73 -20.56
CA CYS A 221 -18.83 11.81 -21.90
C CYS A 221 -17.67 12.07 -22.87
N TYR A 222 -16.92 11.04 -23.24
CA TYR A 222 -16.11 11.11 -24.44
C TYR A 222 -17.12 11.25 -25.57
N ASN A 223 -17.26 12.45 -26.11
CA ASN A 223 -17.94 12.66 -27.38
C ASN A 223 -17.23 11.78 -28.40
N GLY A 224 -17.77 10.58 -28.60
CA GLY A 224 -17.55 9.81 -29.80
C GLY A 224 -18.13 10.64 -30.93
N TYR A 225 -17.29 11.45 -31.57
CA TYR A 225 -17.48 11.77 -32.97
C TYR A 225 -17.29 10.46 -33.75
N GLY A 226 -18.29 9.59 -33.66
CA GLY A 226 -18.57 8.54 -34.62
C GLY A 226 -19.61 9.09 -35.57
N LEU A 227 -19.16 9.94 -36.49
CA LEU A 227 -19.83 10.03 -37.78
C LEU A 227 -19.73 8.64 -38.40
N THR A 228 -20.84 7.92 -38.42
CA THR A 228 -21.06 6.88 -39.42
C THR A 228 -22.40 7.19 -40.05
N GLU A 229 -22.30 7.48 -41.35
CA GLU A 229 -23.35 7.58 -42.35
C GLU A 229 -24.39 6.47 -42.26
#